data_AF-A0A7R9SUV7-F1
#
_entry.id   AF-A0A7R9SUV7-F1
#
_cell.length_a   1.000
_cell.length_b   1.000
_cell.length_c   1.000
_cell.angle_alpha   90.00
_cell.angle_beta   90.00
_cell.angle_gamma   90.00
#
_symmetry.space_group_name_H-M   'P 1'
#
loop_
_entity.id
_entity.type
_entity.pdbx_description
1 polymer ?
#
loop_
_entity_poly.entity_id
_entity_poly.type
_entity_poly.pdbx_seq_one_letter_code
_entity_poly.pdbx_strand_id
1 'polypeptide(L)'
;GASASLPEKAALVQDSDSQTSRIRIAPAFQWSKVADIRSSQSADASKTNNTAAIQAAYITGAYIALAGISLTLFPVQVFSLLFDMRFISSGWVRVFGVLATVFGIYYLGTAYGDTMGANARAFYVSTVVGRLYLFFSFCMLVATKRFAEPALLLLGLINFIGAMLMYNALQKTD
;
A
#
# COMPACT_ATOMS: atom_id res chain seq x y z
N GLY A 1 -41.52 -92.68 -25.00
CA GLY A 1 -41.42 -91.74 -26.14
C GLY A 1 -39.97 -91.54 -26.49
N ALA A 2 -39.65 -91.71 -27.79
CA ALA A 2 -38.56 -91.13 -28.60
C ALA A 2 -37.16 -90.92 -27.97
N SER A 3 -36.10 -91.62 -28.45
CA SER A 3 -35.19 -91.24 -29.57
C SER A 3 -33.92 -90.49 -29.07
N ALA A 4 -32.75 -91.13 -28.94
CA ALA A 4 -31.68 -91.35 -29.95
C ALA A 4 -30.93 -90.05 -30.39
N SER A 5 -29.63 -89.92 -30.07
CA SER A 5 -28.41 -90.02 -30.94
C SER A 5 -27.67 -88.67 -31.11
N LEU A 6 -26.47 -88.45 -30.53
CA LEU A 6 -25.09 -88.52 -31.11
C LEU A 6 -24.65 -87.22 -31.88
N PRO A 7 -23.36 -86.98 -32.27
CA PRO A 7 -22.45 -86.00 -31.64
C PRO A 7 -21.82 -84.97 -32.62
N GLU A 8 -20.87 -84.16 -32.11
CA GLU A 8 -19.66 -83.61 -32.80
C GLU A 8 -19.76 -82.52 -33.92
N LYS A 9 -18.83 -81.56 -33.79
CA LYS A 9 -18.21 -80.64 -34.78
C LYS A 9 -18.77 -79.23 -35.05
N ALA A 10 -18.01 -78.27 -34.50
CA ALA A 10 -17.17 -77.27 -35.19
C ALA A 10 -17.78 -76.14 -36.05
N ALA A 11 -17.17 -74.96 -35.84
CA ALA A 11 -17.22 -73.69 -36.59
C ALA A 11 -18.56 -72.93 -36.45
N LEU A 12 -18.56 -71.66 -36.04
CA LEU A 12 -17.84 -70.55 -36.64
C LEU A 12 -17.47 -69.47 -35.61
N VAL A 13 -16.22 -69.01 -35.75
CA VAL A 13 -15.77 -67.67 -35.36
C VAL A 13 -16.64 -66.64 -36.05
N GLN A 14 -17.22 -65.71 -35.29
CA GLN A 14 -17.52 -64.38 -35.81
C GLN A 14 -17.28 -63.35 -34.71
N ASP A 15 -16.04 -62.88 -34.75
CA ASP A 15 -15.56 -61.63 -34.18
C ASP A 15 -16.46 -60.47 -34.67
N SER A 16 -17.00 -59.71 -33.73
CA SER A 16 -17.67 -58.43 -34.01
C SER A 16 -17.42 -57.51 -32.83
N ASP A 17 -16.14 -57.15 -32.70
CA ASP A 17 -15.70 -55.93 -32.05
C ASP A 17 -16.48 -54.74 -32.61
N SER A 18 -17.55 -54.36 -31.90
CA SER A 18 -18.24 -53.10 -32.12
C SER A 18 -17.35 -51.96 -31.64
N GLN A 19 -16.35 -51.60 -32.44
CA GLN A 19 -15.64 -50.33 -32.37
C GLN A 19 -16.62 -49.18 -32.64
N THR A 20 -17.32 -48.76 -31.58
CA THR A 20 -17.90 -47.42 -31.54
C THR A 20 -16.75 -46.44 -31.35
N SER A 21 -16.15 -46.01 -32.46
CA SER A 21 -15.22 -44.89 -32.51
C SER A 21 -15.96 -43.63 -32.04
N ARG A 22 -15.88 -43.37 -30.72
CA ARG A 22 -16.35 -42.11 -30.14
C ARG A 22 -15.41 -41.02 -30.63
N ILE A 23 -15.85 -40.28 -31.64
CA ILE A 23 -15.23 -39.02 -32.04
C ILE A 23 -15.25 -38.10 -30.81
N ARG A 24 -14.12 -38.01 -30.10
CA ARG A 24 -13.92 -37.03 -29.04
C ARG A 24 -13.66 -35.68 -29.71
N ILE A 25 -14.69 -34.86 -29.80
CA ILE A 25 -14.54 -33.45 -30.13
C ILE A 25 -13.83 -32.81 -28.92
N ALA A 26 -12.53 -32.55 -29.04
CA ALA A 26 -11.84 -31.73 -28.05
C ALA A 26 -12.48 -30.33 -28.07
N PRO A 27 -12.83 -29.73 -26.92
CA PRO A 27 -13.34 -28.37 -26.91
C PRO A 27 -12.23 -27.45 -27.44
N ALA A 28 -12.44 -26.85 -28.61
CA ALA A 28 -11.50 -25.94 -29.26
C ALA A 28 -11.30 -24.61 -28.49
N PHE A 29 -11.92 -24.46 -27.32
CA PHE A 29 -11.85 -23.26 -26.52
C PHE A 29 -11.73 -23.62 -25.03
N GLN A 30 -10.50 -23.55 -24.54
CA GLN A 30 -10.15 -23.88 -23.17
C GLN A 30 -10.21 -22.60 -22.32
N TRP A 31 -11.38 -22.32 -21.75
CA TRP A 31 -11.67 -21.14 -20.93
C TRP A 31 -10.65 -20.90 -19.79
N SER A 32 -9.99 -21.95 -19.29
CA SER A 32 -8.96 -21.82 -18.26
C SER A 32 -7.76 -20.98 -18.73
N LYS A 33 -7.31 -21.14 -19.98
CA LYS A 33 -6.19 -20.34 -20.53
C LYS A 33 -6.53 -18.85 -20.63
N VAL A 34 -7.77 -18.51 -20.98
CA VAL A 34 -8.22 -17.11 -21.07
C VAL A 34 -8.37 -16.48 -19.67
N ALA A 35 -8.86 -17.25 -18.70
CA ALA A 35 -8.92 -16.83 -17.30
C ALA A 35 -7.51 -16.63 -16.71
N ASP A 36 -6.55 -17.51 -17.03
CA ASP A 36 -5.16 -17.43 -16.59
C ASP A 36 -4.42 -16.22 -17.19
N ILE A 37 -4.66 -15.91 -18.48
CA ILE A 37 -4.10 -14.71 -19.12
C ILE A 37 -4.68 -13.44 -18.47
N ARG A 38 -5.98 -13.42 -18.17
CA ARG A 38 -6.63 -12.28 -17.53
C ARG A 38 -6.13 -12.07 -16.09
N SER A 39 -5.90 -13.13 -15.33
CA SER A 39 -5.40 -13.04 -13.96
C SER A 39 -3.93 -12.59 -13.91
N SER A 40 -3.08 -13.10 -14.80
CA SER A 40 -1.69 -12.66 -14.94
C SER A 40 -1.58 -11.22 -15.43
N GLN A 41 -2.39 -10.81 -16.41
CA GLN A 41 -2.43 -9.42 -16.88
C GLN A 41 -2.97 -8.44 -15.83
N SER A 42 -3.92 -8.87 -14.98
CA SER A 42 -4.43 -8.09 -13.85
C SER A 42 -3.41 -7.96 -12.72
N ALA A 43 -2.66 -9.03 -12.45
CA ALA A 43 -1.60 -9.03 -11.43
C ALA A 43 -0.41 -8.16 -11.86
N ASP A 44 -0.01 -8.22 -13.13
CA ASP A 44 1.10 -7.41 -13.65
C ASP A 44 0.72 -5.93 -13.78
N ALA A 45 -0.51 -5.61 -14.22
CA ALA A 45 -1.00 -4.23 -14.22
C ALA A 45 -1.12 -3.67 -12.78
N SER A 46 -1.59 -4.47 -11.82
CA SER A 46 -1.68 -4.08 -10.40
C SER A 46 -0.28 -3.83 -9.79
N LYS A 47 0.70 -4.70 -10.07
CA LYS A 47 2.10 -4.54 -9.62
C LYS A 47 2.77 -3.30 -10.22
N THR A 48 2.56 -3.04 -11.51
CA THR A 48 3.17 -1.90 -12.21
C THR A 48 2.56 -0.58 -11.72
N ASN A 49 1.24 -0.53 -11.54
CA ASN A 49 0.55 0.64 -10.98
C ASN A 49 1.00 0.95 -9.54
N ASN A 50 1.21 -0.08 -8.71
CA ASN A 50 1.67 0.12 -7.34
C ASN A 50 3.10 0.69 -7.32
N THR A 51 3.97 0.22 -8.20
CA THR A 51 5.37 0.69 -8.27
C THR A 51 5.47 2.17 -8.66
N ALA A 52 4.67 2.62 -9.65
CA ALA A 52 4.64 4.02 -10.05
C ALA A 52 4.08 4.92 -8.92
N ALA A 53 3.03 4.47 -8.23
CA ALA A 53 2.46 5.19 -7.09
C ALA A 53 3.46 5.31 -5.92
N ILE A 54 4.18 4.22 -5.59
CA ILE A 54 5.23 4.21 -4.58
C ILE A 54 6.35 5.19 -4.93
N GLN A 55 6.83 5.18 -6.19
CA GLN A 55 7.87 6.11 -6.64
C GLN A 55 7.41 7.57 -6.55
N ALA A 56 6.19 7.86 -7.01
CA ALA A 56 5.61 9.20 -6.91
C ALA A 56 5.49 9.64 -5.45
N ALA A 57 5.08 8.74 -4.55
CA ALA A 57 4.98 9.01 -3.13
C ALA A 57 6.34 9.30 -2.48
N TYR A 58 7.41 8.59 -2.85
CA TYR A 58 8.76 8.89 -2.38
C TYR A 58 9.23 10.28 -2.79
N ILE A 59 9.11 10.60 -4.09
CA ILE A 59 9.53 11.90 -4.62
C ILE A 59 8.73 13.01 -3.93
N THR A 60 7.41 12.84 -3.86
CA THR A 60 6.48 13.77 -3.21
C THR A 60 6.82 14.00 -1.75
N GLY A 61 6.95 12.92 -1.00
CA GLY A 61 7.29 13.00 0.42
C GLY A 61 8.65 13.63 0.67
N ALA A 62 9.66 13.31 -0.15
CA ALA A 62 11.01 13.83 0.00
C ALA A 62 11.07 15.35 -0.17
N TYR A 63 10.52 15.89 -1.26
CA TYR A 63 10.57 17.34 -1.46
C TYR A 63 9.70 18.09 -0.45
N ILE A 64 8.54 17.54 -0.07
CA ILE A 64 7.67 18.14 0.95
C ILE A 64 8.38 18.17 2.31
N ALA A 65 9.05 17.08 2.70
CA ALA A 65 9.81 17.01 3.94
C ALA A 65 10.96 18.02 3.95
N LEU A 66 11.75 18.08 2.88
CA LEU A 66 12.87 19.02 2.77
C LEU A 66 12.40 20.48 2.79
N ALA A 67 11.33 20.80 2.07
CA ALA A 67 10.73 22.13 2.10
C ALA A 67 10.21 22.47 3.50
N GLY A 68 9.51 21.55 4.17
CA GLY A 68 9.01 21.72 5.53
C GLY A 68 10.13 21.98 6.54
N ILE A 69 11.18 21.16 6.53
CA ILE A 69 12.35 21.32 7.41
C ILE A 69 13.02 22.67 7.16
N SER A 70 13.23 23.03 5.90
CA SER A 70 13.84 24.30 5.51
C SER A 70 13.01 25.48 6.01
N LEU A 71 11.68 25.40 5.89
CA LEU A 71 10.75 26.43 6.34
C LEU A 71 10.72 26.56 7.88
N THR A 72 10.86 25.46 8.62
CA THR A 72 10.93 25.48 10.08
C THR A 72 12.23 26.10 10.60
N LEU A 73 13.36 25.83 9.94
CA LEU A 73 14.67 26.35 10.35
C LEU A 73 14.90 27.80 9.90
N PHE A 74 14.56 28.10 8.65
CA PHE A 74 14.81 29.38 7.97
C PHE A 74 13.50 30.00 7.43
N PRO A 75 12.52 30.31 8.30
CA PRO A 75 11.18 30.72 7.87
C PRO A 75 11.17 31.98 7.01
N VAL A 76 12.04 32.96 7.31
CA VAL A 76 12.10 34.22 6.57
C VAL A 76 12.71 33.99 5.20
N GLN A 77 13.88 33.35 5.15
CA GLN A 77 14.65 33.16 3.94
C GLN A 77 13.87 32.32 2.91
N VAL A 78 13.23 31.24 3.35
CA VAL A 78 12.53 30.32 2.45
C VAL A 78 11.18 30.89 2.03
N PHE A 79 10.41 31.47 2.96
CA PHE A 79 9.08 32.00 2.63
C PHE A 79 9.16 33.28 1.77
N SER A 80 10.16 34.13 1.99
CA SER A 80 10.36 35.37 1.22
C SER A 80 10.76 35.15 -0.24
N LEU A 81 11.15 33.94 -0.64
CA LEU A 81 11.37 33.61 -2.06
C LEU A 81 10.06 33.58 -2.86
N LEU A 82 8.95 33.29 -2.20
CA LEU A 82 7.64 33.08 -2.83
C LEU A 82 6.63 34.17 -2.48
N PHE A 83 6.71 34.75 -1.28
CA PHE A 83 5.72 35.68 -0.76
C PHE A 83 6.33 36.82 0.04
N ASP A 84 5.63 37.95 0.09
CA ASP A 84 6.01 39.07 0.94
C ASP A 84 5.64 38.80 2.41
N MET A 85 6.62 38.88 3.31
CA MET A 85 6.47 38.47 4.71
C MET A 85 5.84 39.53 5.62
N ARG A 86 5.54 40.73 5.09
CA ARG A 86 5.07 41.89 5.88
C ARG A 86 3.82 41.64 6.73
N PHE A 87 3.05 40.58 6.45
CA PHE A 87 1.76 40.31 7.10
C PHE A 87 1.70 39.01 7.92
N ILE A 88 2.75 38.18 7.91
CA ILE A 88 2.70 36.85 8.54
C ILE A 88 3.82 36.72 9.59
N SER A 89 3.46 36.29 10.80
CA SER A 89 4.46 36.07 11.84
C SER A 89 5.37 34.89 11.49
N SER A 90 6.67 35.06 11.71
CA SER A 90 7.67 34.02 11.45
C SER A 90 7.41 32.73 12.25
N GLY A 91 6.74 32.85 13.40
CA GLY A 91 6.34 31.71 14.22
C GLY A 91 5.33 30.79 13.54
N TRP A 92 4.28 31.35 12.95
CA TRP A 92 3.29 30.57 12.20
C TRP A 92 3.90 29.89 10.97
N VAL A 93 4.85 30.55 10.29
CA VAL A 93 5.59 29.95 9.18
C VAL A 93 6.36 28.70 9.63
N ARG A 94 6.96 28.71 10.82
CA ARG A 94 7.62 27.52 11.37
C ARG A 94 6.64 26.39 11.65
N VAL A 95 5.44 26.71 12.16
CA VAL A 95 4.36 25.72 12.38
C VAL A 95 3.94 25.09 11.05
N PHE A 96 3.75 25.90 10.00
CA PHE A 96 3.50 25.38 8.65
C PHE A 96 4.63 24.46 8.16
N GLY A 97 5.89 24.81 8.43
CA GLY A 97 7.04 23.95 8.12
C GLY A 97 7.00 22.59 8.84
N VAL A 98 6.61 22.58 10.11
CA VAL A 98 6.44 21.34 10.88
C VAL A 98 5.33 20.48 10.26
N LEU A 99 4.17 21.07 9.96
CA LEU A 99 3.06 20.36 9.33
C LEU A 99 3.43 19.82 7.94
N ALA A 100 4.13 20.60 7.13
CA ALA A 100 4.65 20.14 5.85
C ALA A 100 5.59 18.94 6.05
N THR A 101 6.51 19.00 7.01
CA THR A 101 7.41 17.88 7.31
C THR A 101 6.65 16.63 7.73
N VAL A 102 5.60 16.77 8.55
CA VAL A 102 4.72 15.67 8.95
C VAL A 102 4.05 15.02 7.73
N PHE A 103 3.53 15.80 6.79
CA PHE A 103 3.01 15.25 5.53
C PHE A 103 4.10 14.50 4.75
N GLY A 104 5.31 15.06 4.66
CA GLY A 104 6.46 14.40 4.05
C GLY A 104 6.76 13.04 4.69
N ILE A 105 6.76 12.96 6.03
CA ILE A 105 6.93 11.70 6.78
C ILE A 105 5.83 10.69 6.43
N TYR A 106 4.57 11.12 6.29
CA TYR A 106 3.47 10.23 5.94
C TYR A 106 3.66 9.63 4.55
N TYR A 107 4.05 10.44 3.56
CA TYR A 107 4.31 9.98 2.20
C TYR A 107 5.50 9.02 2.15
N LEU A 108 6.62 9.39 2.77
CA LEU A 108 7.84 8.57 2.79
C LEU A 108 7.64 7.24 3.52
N GLY A 109 7.02 7.27 4.70
CA GLY A 109 6.81 6.07 5.49
C GLY A 109 5.79 5.11 4.87
N THR A 110 4.75 5.64 4.22
CA THR A 110 3.78 4.82 3.48
C THR A 110 4.45 4.17 2.28
N ALA A 111 5.18 4.95 1.47
CA ALA A 111 5.92 4.42 0.33
C ALA A 111 6.94 3.34 0.74
N TYR A 112 7.64 3.57 1.86
CA TYR A 112 8.57 2.60 2.44
C TYR A 112 7.89 1.31 2.88
N GLY A 113 6.82 1.39 3.66
CA GLY A 113 6.14 0.16 4.07
C GLY A 113 5.42 -0.55 2.92
N ASP A 114 4.94 0.18 1.90
CA ASP A 114 4.37 -0.43 0.69
C ASP A 114 5.43 -1.22 -0.10
N THR A 115 6.68 -0.75 -0.17
CA THR A 115 7.78 -1.56 -0.74
C THR A 115 8.07 -2.83 0.05
N MET A 116 7.72 -2.87 1.34
CA MET A 116 7.87 -4.03 2.22
C MET A 116 6.62 -4.90 2.29
N GLY A 117 5.55 -4.57 1.57
CA GLY A 117 4.28 -5.30 1.59
C GLY A 117 3.43 -5.07 2.84
N ALA A 118 3.71 -4.02 3.64
CA ALA A 118 2.95 -3.69 4.85
C ALA A 118 1.59 -3.04 4.56
N ASN A 119 1.37 -2.51 3.34
CA ASN A 119 0.11 -1.92 2.88
C ASN A 119 -0.44 -0.89 3.90
N ALA A 120 -1.72 -0.99 4.27
CA ALA A 120 -2.38 -0.08 5.22
C ALA A 120 -1.63 0.07 6.57
N ARG A 121 -0.92 -0.97 7.02
CA ARG A 121 -0.10 -0.91 8.25
C ARG A 121 1.03 0.12 8.12
N ALA A 122 1.61 0.27 6.93
CA ALA A 122 2.63 1.27 6.64
C ALA A 122 2.13 2.69 6.93
N PHE A 123 0.92 3.00 6.47
CA PHE A 123 0.29 4.29 6.71
C PHE A 123 0.07 4.53 8.20
N TYR A 124 -0.49 3.55 8.94
CA TYR A 124 -0.71 3.72 10.38
C TYR A 124 0.59 3.94 11.16
N VAL A 125 1.63 3.15 10.89
CA VAL A 125 2.96 3.35 11.52
C VAL A 125 3.51 4.74 11.18
N SER A 126 3.36 5.18 9.93
CA SER A 126 3.80 6.51 9.51
C SER A 126 3.06 7.63 10.23
N THR A 127 1.75 7.47 10.50
CA THR A 127 0.99 8.44 11.30
C THR A 127 1.47 8.53 12.74
N VAL A 128 1.90 7.42 13.34
CA VAL A 128 2.51 7.43 14.68
C VAL A 128 3.80 8.24 14.67
N VAL A 129 4.71 7.95 13.73
CA VAL A 129 6.00 8.65 13.62
C VAL A 129 5.81 10.15 13.37
N GLY A 130 4.93 10.54 12.44
CA GLY A 130 4.70 11.96 12.16
C GLY A 130 4.04 12.70 13.33
N ARG A 131 3.11 12.07 14.07
CA ARG A 131 2.53 12.68 15.29
C ARG A 131 3.56 12.84 16.41
N LEU A 132 4.47 11.89 16.57
CA LEU A 132 5.60 12.02 17.51
C LEU A 132 6.52 13.16 17.10
N TYR A 133 6.90 13.22 15.83
CA TYR A 133 7.70 14.32 15.30
C TYR A 133 7.03 15.68 15.52
N LEU A 134 5.72 15.79 15.28
CA LEU A 134 4.94 17.01 15.52
C LEU A 134 5.02 17.44 16.98
N PHE A 135 4.77 16.52 17.93
CA PHE A 135 4.85 16.80 19.35
C PHE A 135 6.23 17.33 19.75
N PHE A 136 7.30 16.61 19.41
CA PHE A 136 8.66 17.03 19.74
C PHE A 136 9.06 18.34 19.07
N SER A 137 8.61 18.59 17.85
CA SER A 137 8.86 19.85 17.13
C SER A 137 8.18 21.03 17.81
N PHE A 138 6.92 20.87 18.26
CA PHE A 138 6.23 21.91 19.02
C PHE A 138 6.88 22.15 20.38
N CYS A 139 7.30 21.11 21.10
CA CYS A 139 8.11 21.26 22.31
C CYS A 139 9.40 22.04 22.04
N MET A 140 10.11 21.74 20.96
CA MET A 140 11.34 22.43 20.57
C MET A 140 11.10 23.91 20.22
N LEU A 141 10.04 24.22 19.47
CA LEU A 141 9.69 25.59 19.11
C LEU A 141 9.39 26.46 20.34
N VAL A 142 8.66 25.91 21.31
CA VAL A 142 8.34 26.59 22.56
C VAL A 142 9.57 26.70 23.47
N ALA A 143 10.33 25.61 23.63
CA ALA A 143 11.53 25.59 24.48
C ALA A 143 12.63 26.55 23.99
N THR A 144 12.81 26.67 22.68
CA THR A 144 13.77 27.60 22.07
C THR A 144 13.26 29.04 21.97
N LYS A 145 12.06 29.33 22.50
CA LYS A 145 11.38 30.63 22.41
C LYS A 145 11.26 31.16 20.97
N ARG A 146 11.29 30.26 19.98
CA ARG A 146 11.15 30.59 18.56
C ARG A 146 9.69 30.82 18.16
N PHE A 147 8.75 30.32 18.97
CA PHE A 147 7.35 30.68 18.92
C PHE A 147 6.69 30.37 20.27
N ALA A 148 6.15 31.39 20.93
CA ALA A 148 5.73 31.33 22.33
C ALA A 148 4.21 31.20 22.48
N GLU A 149 3.59 30.29 21.72
CA GLU A 149 2.15 29.99 21.84
C GLU A 149 1.96 28.69 22.62
N PRO A 150 1.60 28.74 23.92
CA PRO A 150 1.47 27.54 24.75
C PRO A 150 0.39 26.57 24.24
N ALA A 151 -0.59 27.07 23.49
CA ALA A 151 -1.64 26.26 22.87
C ALA A 151 -1.07 25.18 21.92
N LEU A 152 0.12 25.38 21.33
CA LEU A 152 0.79 24.36 20.53
C LEU A 152 1.21 23.14 21.35
N LEU A 153 1.56 23.32 22.63
CA LEU A 153 1.90 22.19 23.48
C LEU A 153 0.67 21.32 23.75
N LEU A 154 -0.50 21.94 23.93
CA LEU A 154 -1.75 21.20 24.07
C LEU A 154 -2.08 20.41 22.80
N LEU A 155 -1.97 21.04 21.63
CA LEU A 155 -2.17 20.38 20.34
C LEU A 155 -1.18 19.23 20.13
N GLY A 156 0.09 19.44 20.48
CA GLY A 156 1.13 18.42 20.44
C GLY A 156 0.80 17.25 21.37
N LEU A 157 0.37 17.53 22.60
CA LEU A 157 0.02 16.51 23.58
C LEU A 157 -1.15 15.64 23.12
N ILE A 158 -2.20 16.25 22.55
CA ILE A 158 -3.33 15.50 21.97
C ILE A 158 -2.83 14.57 20.85
N ASN A 159 -1.95 15.05 19.98
CA ASN A 159 -1.35 14.23 18.92
C ASN A 159 -0.46 13.12 19.49
N PHE A 160 0.29 13.37 20.55
CA PHE A 160 1.10 12.39 21.24
C PHE A 160 0.26 11.26 21.83
N ILE A 161 -0.83 11.60 22.54
CA ILE A 161 -1.78 10.61 23.06
C ILE A 161 -2.37 9.79 21.91
N GLY A 162 -2.83 10.45 20.84
CA GLY A 162 -3.33 9.78 19.65
C GLY A 162 -2.30 8.85 18.97
N ALA A 163 -1.01 9.20 19.01
CA ALA A 163 0.08 8.37 18.52
C ALA A 163 0.29 7.13 19.40
N MET A 164 0.28 7.29 20.73
CA MET A 164 0.41 6.19 21.69
C MET A 164 -0.76 5.20 21.57
N LEU A 165 -1.99 5.70 21.44
CA LEU A 165 -3.16 4.84 21.25
C LEU A 165 -3.07 4.00 19.98
N MET A 166 -2.66 4.61 18.86
CA MET A 166 -2.47 3.90 17.59
C MET A 166 -1.33 2.88 17.68
N TYR A 167 -0.19 3.26 18.29
CA TYR A 167 0.94 2.37 18.49
C TYR A 167 0.55 1.12 19.29
N ASN A 168 -0.19 1.29 20.39
CA ASN A 168 -0.68 0.19 21.21
C ASN A 168 -1.70 -0.68 20.44
N ALA A 169 -2.51 -0.11 19.55
CA ALA A 169 -3.43 -0.88 18.72
C ALA A 169 -2.68 -1.75 17.70
N LEU A 170 -1.60 -1.22 17.10
CA LEU A 170 -0.78 -1.97 16.16
C LEU A 170 -0.08 -3.16 16.83
N GLN A 171 0.42 -3.01 18.06
CA GLN A 171 1.05 -4.10 18.80
C GLN A 171 0.10 -5.26 19.16
N LYS A 172 -1.20 -5.02 19.24
CA LYS A 172 -2.19 -6.07 19.54
C LYS A 172 -2.61 -6.88 18.31
N THR A 173 -2.22 -6.41 17.12
CA THR A 173 -2.58 -7.03 15.83
C THR A 173 -1.48 -7.97 15.33
N ASP A 174 -0.28 -7.87 15.90
CA ASP A 174 0.85 -8.79 15.69
C ASP A 174 0.83 -9.94 16.73
#